data_AF-A0A316VAZ7-F1
#
_entry.id   AF-A0A316VAZ7-F1
#
_cell.length_a   1.000
_cell.length_b   1.000
_cell.length_c   1.000
_cell.angle_alpha   90.00
_cell.angle_beta   90.00
_cell.angle_gamma   90.00
#
_symmetry.space_group_name_H-M   'P 1'
#
loop_
_entity.id
_entity.type
_entity.pdbx_description
1 polymer ?
#
loop_
_entity_poly.entity_id
_entity_poly.type
_entity_poly.pdbx_seq_one_letter_code
_entity_poly.pdbx_strand_id
1 'polypeptide(L)'
;MLATQTLSVVFGSFINYAVMISVINNQRDVLLTNNGSGQWSGQYFSSVNTQATVWALSKELYHVGKPYVIVPIGLAIGFLAVCLHRVITHFKPKIGKLDLRDVNLPIIFQYSGWFAYNQTQSCIMLTTVFLGVFIQYYLRNYKLKIFKRYSYIVAAGLDGGTLLTIFILSFAVFGTAGPAKPFPTWAGNPADYPDRCPDPSSS
;
A
#
# COMPACT_ATOMS: atom_id res chain seq x y z
N MET A 1 17.82 -21.96 -10.01
CA MET A 1 16.86 -20.86 -9.72
C MET A 1 16.06 -21.09 -8.44
N LEU A 2 15.42 -22.26 -8.23
CA LEU A 2 14.64 -22.50 -7.01
C LEU A 2 15.52 -22.50 -5.74
N ALA A 3 16.62 -23.26 -5.73
CA ALA A 3 17.54 -23.32 -4.58
C ALA A 3 18.12 -21.95 -4.19
N THR A 4 18.51 -21.13 -5.18
CA THR A 4 19.01 -19.78 -4.94
C THR A 4 17.92 -18.84 -4.40
N GLN A 5 16.69 -18.94 -4.90
CA GLN A 5 15.57 -18.15 -4.38
C GLN A 5 15.19 -18.57 -2.96
N THR A 6 15.14 -19.87 -2.68
CA THR A 6 14.85 -20.38 -1.34
C THR A 6 15.93 -19.95 -0.34
N LEU A 7 17.21 -20.05 -0.70
CA LEU A 7 18.31 -19.58 0.15
C LEU A 7 18.22 -18.07 0.42
N SER A 8 17.94 -17.26 -0.60
CA SER A 8 17.75 -15.81 -0.43
C SER A 8 16.56 -15.46 0.49
N VAL A 9 15.44 -16.17 0.36
CA VAL A 9 14.24 -15.94 1.20
C VAL A 9 14.51 -16.33 2.64
N VAL A 10 15.13 -17.49 2.88
CA VAL A 10 15.47 -17.95 4.23
C VAL A 10 16.43 -16.96 4.89
N PHE A 11 17.51 -16.59 4.19
CA PHE A 11 18.49 -15.63 4.70
C PHE A 11 17.87 -14.24 4.96
N GLY A 12 17.05 -13.74 4.03
CA GLY A 12 16.34 -12.47 4.19
C GLY A 12 15.35 -12.48 5.36
N SER A 13 14.69 -13.62 5.62
CA SER A 13 13.78 -13.77 6.75
C SER A 13 14.50 -13.65 8.10
N PHE A 14 15.68 -14.24 8.24
CA PHE A 14 16.48 -14.11 9.47
C PHE A 14 16.93 -12.66 9.72
N ILE A 15 17.41 -11.97 8.67
CA ILE A 15 17.79 -10.55 8.79
C ILE A 15 16.58 -9.71 9.17
N ASN A 16 15.44 -9.92 8.51
CA ASN A 16 14.22 -9.18 8.80
C ASN A 16 13.77 -9.38 10.26
N TYR A 17 13.85 -10.61 10.77
CA TYR A 17 13.55 -10.93 12.15
C TYR A 17 14.50 -10.23 13.14
N ALA A 18 15.81 -10.24 12.88
CA ALA A 18 16.78 -9.54 13.72
C ALA A 18 16.53 -8.01 13.76
N VAL A 19 16.23 -7.40 12.61
CA VAL A 19 15.87 -5.98 12.53
C VAL A 19 14.57 -5.69 13.27
N MET A 20 13.57 -6.57 13.15
CA MET A 20 12.30 -6.44 13.87
C MET A 20 12.50 -6.39 15.38
N ILE A 21 13.34 -7.29 15.94
CA ILE A 21 13.65 -7.28 17.38
C ILE A 21 14.30 -5.95 17.78
N SER A 22 15.23 -5.44 16.96
CA SER A 22 15.87 -4.15 17.21
C SER A 22 14.87 -2.99 17.22
N VAL A 23 13.95 -2.95 16.26
CA VAL A 23 12.90 -1.92 16.19
C VAL A 23 11.97 -2.00 17.40
N ILE A 24 11.48 -3.19 17.72
CA ILE A 24 10.54 -3.39 18.84
C ILE A 24 11.20 -2.99 20.15
N ASN A 25 12.45 -3.38 20.39
CA ASN A 25 13.13 -3.05 21.65
C ASN A 25 13.39 -1.54 21.80
N ASN A 26 13.66 -0.82 20.71
CA ASN A 26 13.99 0.60 20.75
C ASN A 26 12.78 1.55 20.62
N GLN A 27 11.68 1.10 19.99
CA GLN A 27 10.51 1.94 19.66
C GLN A 27 9.20 1.40 20.25
N ARG A 28 9.26 0.49 21.23
CA ARG A 28 8.08 -0.17 21.81
C ARG A 28 6.99 0.80 22.24
N ASP A 29 7.35 1.86 22.96
CA ASP A 29 6.39 2.78 23.55
C ASP A 29 5.65 3.60 22.47
N VAL A 30 6.36 3.96 21.41
CA VAL A 30 5.79 4.63 20.23
C VAL A 30 4.86 3.68 19.47
N LEU A 31 5.24 2.41 19.33
CA LEU A 31 4.44 1.40 18.61
C LEU A 31 3.14 1.02 19.34
N LEU A 32 3.10 1.18 20.67
CA LEU A 32 1.89 0.97 21.48
C LEU A 32 0.92 2.16 21.44
N THR A 33 1.38 3.32 20.98
CA THR A 33 0.57 4.53 20.93
C THR A 33 -0.33 4.50 19.69
N ASN A 34 -1.62 4.85 19.83
CA ASN A 34 -2.59 4.83 18.71
C ASN A 34 -2.17 5.72 17.53
N ASN A 35 -1.49 6.84 17.81
CA ASN A 35 -1.03 7.79 16.79
C ASN A 35 0.38 7.47 16.25
N GLY A 36 1.14 6.61 16.94
CA GLY A 36 2.55 6.38 16.65
C GLY A 36 3.40 7.65 16.71
N SER A 37 4.46 7.69 15.91
CA SER A 37 5.20 8.88 15.50
C SER A 37 5.12 9.01 13.98
N GLY A 38 5.40 10.19 13.42
CA GLY A 38 5.41 10.40 11.97
C GLY A 38 6.32 9.46 11.16
N GLN A 39 7.16 8.65 11.82
CA GLN A 39 8.05 7.66 11.21
C GLN A 39 7.73 6.21 11.63
N TRP A 40 7.17 6.00 12.81
CA TRP A 40 6.89 4.67 13.36
C TRP A 40 5.44 4.53 13.76
N SER A 41 4.73 3.56 13.19
CA SER A 41 3.34 3.28 13.55
C SER A 41 3.10 1.78 13.67
N GLY A 42 2.40 1.38 14.74
CA GLY A 42 1.91 0.01 14.94
C GLY A 42 0.73 -0.36 14.04
N GLN A 43 0.23 0.58 13.22
CA GLN A 43 -0.99 0.42 12.42
C GLN A 43 -0.98 -0.84 11.53
N TYR A 44 0.16 -1.18 10.95
CA TYR A 44 0.28 -2.38 10.11
C TYR A 44 -0.02 -3.65 10.90
N PHE A 45 0.59 -3.81 12.09
CA PHE A 45 0.37 -4.98 12.94
C PHE A 45 -1.05 -5.02 13.51
N SER A 46 -1.59 -3.87 13.92
CA SER A 46 -2.97 -3.75 14.38
C SER A 46 -3.97 -4.12 13.29
N SER A 47 -3.71 -3.73 12.04
CA SER A 47 -4.55 -4.12 10.91
C SER A 47 -4.49 -5.62 10.62
N VAL A 48 -3.30 -6.22 10.64
CA VAL A 48 -3.15 -7.68 10.43
C VAL A 48 -3.87 -8.46 11.54
N ASN A 49 -3.74 -8.03 12.79
CA ASN A 49 -4.45 -8.63 13.92
C ASN A 49 -5.97 -8.48 13.77
N THR A 50 -6.44 -7.29 13.38
CA THR A 50 -7.87 -7.02 13.14
C THR A 50 -8.41 -7.94 12.04
N GLN A 51 -7.68 -8.08 10.92
CA GLN A 51 -8.04 -9.00 9.85
C GLN A 51 -8.13 -10.45 10.34
N ALA A 52 -7.13 -10.93 11.08
CA ALA A 52 -7.14 -12.28 11.65
C ALA A 52 -8.33 -12.50 12.59
N THR A 53 -8.61 -11.54 13.47
CA THR A 53 -9.72 -11.59 14.43
C THR A 53 -11.07 -11.63 13.73
N VAL A 54 -11.25 -10.80 12.70
CA VAL A 54 -12.49 -10.75 11.91
C VAL A 54 -12.77 -12.09 11.22
N TRP A 55 -11.73 -12.76 10.70
CA TRP A 55 -11.89 -14.09 10.09
C TRP A 55 -12.08 -15.21 11.12
N ALA A 56 -11.39 -15.15 12.26
CA ALA A 56 -11.57 -16.08 13.36
C ALA A 56 -13.00 -15.99 13.94
N LEU A 57 -13.56 -14.79 14.00
CA LEU A 57 -14.91 -14.51 14.48
C LEU A 57 -15.94 -14.40 13.33
N SER A 58 -15.63 -15.01 12.17
CA SER A 58 -16.47 -14.97 10.98
C SER A 58 -17.91 -15.42 11.20
N LYS A 59 -18.14 -16.41 12.09
CA LYS A 59 -19.49 -16.88 12.44
C LYS A 59 -20.35 -15.79 13.09
N GLU A 60 -19.77 -14.92 13.90
CA GLU A 60 -20.52 -13.86 14.59
C GLU A 60 -20.58 -12.57 13.77
N LEU A 61 -19.65 -12.34 12.83
CA LEU A 61 -19.63 -11.12 12.02
C LEU A 61 -20.36 -11.27 10.68
N TYR A 62 -20.22 -12.42 10.02
CA TYR A 62 -20.62 -12.61 8.61
C TYR A 62 -21.88 -13.45 8.40
N HIS A 63 -22.51 -13.93 9.47
CA HIS A 63 -23.74 -14.70 9.38
C HIS A 63 -24.97 -13.82 9.11
N VAL A 64 -26.01 -14.40 8.50
CA VAL A 64 -27.26 -13.70 8.13
C VAL A 64 -27.87 -13.03 9.38
N GLY A 65 -28.10 -11.72 9.33
CA GLY A 65 -28.61 -10.91 10.45
C GLY A 65 -27.56 -10.18 11.30
N LYS A 66 -26.26 -10.33 10.99
CA LYS A 66 -25.14 -9.64 11.69
C LYS A 66 -24.67 -8.40 10.91
N PRO A 67 -23.92 -7.47 11.51
CA PRO A 67 -23.59 -6.19 10.86
C PRO A 67 -22.77 -6.31 9.56
N TYR A 68 -22.00 -7.38 9.35
CA TYR A 68 -21.06 -7.49 8.22
C TYR A 68 -21.41 -8.56 7.18
N VAL A 69 -22.68 -8.97 7.06
CA VAL A 69 -23.12 -9.97 6.04
C VAL A 69 -22.79 -9.54 4.61
N ILE A 70 -22.71 -8.23 4.37
CA ILE A 70 -22.38 -7.65 3.07
C ILE A 70 -21.00 -8.08 2.57
N VAL A 71 -20.05 -8.44 3.46
CA VAL A 71 -18.67 -8.76 3.07
C VAL A 71 -18.59 -10.06 2.24
N PRO A 72 -19.13 -11.21 2.71
CA PRO A 72 -19.25 -12.41 1.86
C PRO A 72 -20.07 -12.20 0.59
N ILE A 73 -21.16 -11.41 0.68
CA ILE A 73 -22.00 -11.10 -0.48
C ILE A 73 -21.21 -10.27 -1.49
N GLY A 74 -20.34 -9.36 -1.04
CA GLY A 74 -19.45 -8.56 -1.87
C GLY A 74 -18.49 -9.42 -2.71
N LEU A 75 -18.01 -10.54 -2.16
CA LEU A 75 -17.23 -11.52 -2.92
C LEU A 75 -18.05 -12.12 -4.07
N ALA A 76 -19.31 -12.48 -3.80
CA ALA A 76 -20.23 -12.99 -4.82
C ALA A 76 -20.59 -11.92 -5.87
N ILE A 77 -20.80 -10.66 -5.44
CA ILE A 77 -21.04 -9.52 -6.34
C ILE A 77 -19.83 -9.29 -7.25
N GLY A 78 -18.61 -9.31 -6.70
CA GLY A 78 -17.38 -9.16 -7.48
C GLY A 78 -17.23 -10.28 -8.51
N PHE A 79 -17.48 -11.52 -8.12
CA PHE A 79 -17.48 -12.67 -9.04
C PHE A 79 -18.54 -12.51 -10.15
N LEU A 80 -19.77 -12.15 -9.79
CA LEU A 80 -20.85 -11.91 -10.74
C LEU A 80 -20.52 -10.78 -11.72
N ALA A 81 -19.94 -9.68 -11.24
CA ALA A 81 -19.52 -8.56 -12.09
C ALA A 81 -18.48 -8.99 -13.14
N VAL A 82 -17.52 -9.85 -12.77
CA VAL A 82 -16.53 -10.40 -13.71
C VAL A 82 -17.17 -11.35 -14.72
N CYS A 83 -18.08 -12.21 -14.25
CA CYS A 83 -18.84 -13.11 -15.13
C CYS A 83 -19.70 -12.31 -16.13
N LEU A 84 -20.43 -11.29 -15.66
CA LEU A 84 -21.25 -10.42 -16.50
C LEU A 84 -20.39 -9.69 -17.53
N HIS A 85 -19.23 -9.16 -17.14
CA HIS A 85 -18.29 -8.54 -18.08
C HIS A 85 -17.81 -9.50 -19.16
N ARG A 86 -17.48 -10.73 -18.79
CA ARG A 86 -17.07 -11.76 -19.76
C ARG A 86 -18.20 -12.10 -20.74
N VAL A 87 -19.43 -12.23 -20.23
CA VAL A 87 -20.63 -12.49 -21.04
C VAL A 87 -20.87 -11.33 -22.02
N ILE A 88 -20.86 -10.09 -21.53
CA ILE A 88 -21.03 -8.88 -22.36
C ILE A 88 -19.95 -8.79 -23.43
N THR A 89 -18.69 -9.06 -23.07
CA THR A 89 -17.56 -9.02 -24.01
C THR A 89 -17.67 -10.11 -25.09
N HIS A 90 -18.31 -11.24 -24.79
CA HIS A 90 -18.55 -12.31 -25.76
C HIS A 90 -19.63 -11.92 -26.79
N PHE A 91 -20.71 -11.26 -26.36
CA PHE A 91 -21.81 -10.84 -27.25
C PHE A 91 -21.56 -9.52 -27.98
N LYS A 92 -20.88 -8.56 -27.33
CA LYS A 92 -20.59 -7.22 -27.84
C LYS A 92 -19.14 -6.86 -27.52
N PRO A 93 -18.16 -7.38 -28.28
CA PRO A 93 -16.74 -7.13 -27.98
C PRO A 93 -16.33 -5.66 -28.12
N LYS A 94 -17.04 -4.86 -28.92
CA LYS A 94 -16.77 -3.44 -29.13
C LYS A 94 -17.95 -2.57 -28.72
N ILE A 95 -17.72 -1.67 -27.76
CA ILE A 95 -18.59 -0.54 -27.46
C ILE A 95 -17.87 0.73 -27.94
N GLY A 96 -18.24 1.19 -29.14
CA GLY A 96 -17.64 2.37 -29.77
C GLY A 96 -16.13 2.20 -30.05
N LYS A 97 -15.30 3.08 -29.46
CA LYS A 97 -13.82 3.06 -29.59
C LYS A 97 -13.12 2.18 -28.54
N LEU A 98 -13.85 1.65 -27.57
CA LEU A 98 -13.31 0.82 -26.50
C LEU A 98 -13.58 -0.66 -26.80
N ASP A 99 -12.51 -1.44 -26.87
CA ASP A 99 -12.59 -2.90 -26.89
C ASP A 99 -12.73 -3.38 -25.44
N LEU A 100 -13.84 -4.08 -25.12
CA LEU A 100 -14.06 -4.56 -23.75
C LEU A 100 -13.05 -5.65 -23.35
N ARG A 101 -12.32 -6.21 -24.31
CA ARG A 101 -11.23 -7.16 -24.07
C ARG A 101 -9.99 -6.52 -23.44
N ASP A 102 -9.81 -5.22 -23.62
CA ASP A 102 -8.68 -4.48 -23.04
C ASP A 102 -8.96 -4.05 -21.59
N VAL A 103 -10.20 -4.20 -21.12
CA VAL A 103 -10.63 -3.81 -19.77
C VAL A 103 -10.58 -5.01 -18.83
N ASN A 104 -9.66 -4.97 -17.87
CA ASN A 104 -9.54 -5.98 -16.81
C ASN A 104 -10.25 -5.51 -15.53
N LEU A 105 -11.54 -5.84 -15.41
CA LEU A 105 -12.37 -5.50 -14.25
C LEU A 105 -11.84 -6.00 -12.90
N PRO A 106 -11.32 -7.24 -12.77
CA PRO A 106 -10.67 -7.69 -11.54
C PRO A 106 -9.58 -6.73 -11.05
N ILE A 107 -8.73 -6.24 -11.96
CA ILE A 107 -7.66 -5.29 -11.62
C ILE A 107 -8.25 -3.96 -11.14
N ILE A 108 -9.27 -3.45 -11.83
CA ILE A 108 -9.94 -2.20 -11.45
C ILE A 108 -10.56 -2.31 -10.06
N PHE A 109 -11.27 -3.40 -9.78
CA PHE A 109 -11.86 -3.64 -8.46
C PHE A 109 -10.80 -3.76 -7.37
N GLN A 110 -9.74 -4.54 -7.61
CA GLN A 110 -8.65 -4.71 -6.66
C GLN A 110 -8.01 -3.36 -6.29
N TYR A 111 -7.63 -2.56 -7.28
CA TYR A 111 -6.99 -1.27 -7.02
C TYR A 111 -7.97 -0.23 -6.46
N SER A 112 -9.26 -0.30 -6.80
CA SER A 112 -10.29 0.56 -6.19
C SER A 112 -10.53 0.23 -4.71
N GLY A 113 -10.47 -1.05 -4.32
CA GLY A 113 -10.56 -1.46 -2.93
C GLY A 113 -9.29 -1.09 -2.13
N TRP A 114 -8.13 -1.23 -2.75
CA TRP A 114 -6.86 -0.79 -2.17
C TRP A 114 -6.81 0.73 -1.96
N PHE A 115 -7.48 1.49 -2.82
CA PHE A 115 -7.65 2.93 -2.65
C PHE A 115 -8.37 3.24 -1.34
N ALA A 116 -9.51 2.61 -1.06
CA ALA A 116 -10.27 2.87 0.17
C ALA A 116 -9.52 2.50 1.48
N TYR A 117 -8.60 1.54 1.42
CA TYR A 117 -7.90 1.02 2.59
C TYR A 117 -6.75 1.92 3.12
N ASN A 118 -6.09 2.70 2.25
CA ASN A 118 -4.90 3.50 2.63
C ASN A 118 -5.25 4.92 3.10
N GLN A 119 -6.20 5.04 4.04
CA GLN A 119 -6.76 6.35 4.42
C GLN A 119 -5.74 7.35 5.01
N THR A 120 -4.64 6.88 5.60
CA THR A 120 -3.58 7.76 6.13
C THR A 120 -2.60 8.31 5.08
N GLN A 121 -2.66 7.84 3.82
CA GLN A 121 -1.76 8.27 2.73
C GLN A 121 -2.53 8.90 1.56
N SER A 122 -3.64 9.58 1.85
CA SER A 122 -4.45 10.26 0.84
C SER A 122 -3.66 11.29 0.01
N CYS A 123 -2.58 11.84 0.57
CA CYS A 123 -1.69 12.80 -0.10
C CYS A 123 -0.96 12.21 -1.32
N ILE A 124 -0.67 10.91 -1.34
CA ILE A 124 0.07 10.25 -2.43
C ILE A 124 -0.86 9.85 -3.58
N MET A 125 -2.15 9.64 -3.29
CA MET A 125 -3.13 9.12 -4.24
C MET A 125 -3.28 9.99 -5.49
N LEU A 126 -3.40 11.30 -5.26
CA LEU A 126 -3.51 12.29 -6.33
C LEU A 126 -2.26 12.25 -7.21
N THR A 127 -1.08 12.21 -6.59
CA THR A 127 0.20 12.12 -7.29
C THR A 127 0.32 10.83 -8.10
N THR A 128 -0.10 9.68 -7.56
CA THR A 128 -0.07 8.39 -8.28
C THR A 128 -0.99 8.41 -9.50
N VAL A 129 -2.20 8.99 -9.38
CA VAL A 129 -3.14 9.12 -10.51
C VAL A 129 -2.56 10.07 -11.57
N PHE A 130 -2.05 11.24 -11.17
CA PHE A 130 -1.43 12.19 -12.10
C PHE A 130 -0.22 11.59 -12.82
N LEU A 131 0.67 10.91 -12.10
CA LEU A 131 1.84 10.27 -12.68
C LEU A 131 1.41 9.13 -13.62
N GLY A 132 0.39 8.36 -13.24
CA GLY A 132 -0.20 7.30 -14.06
C GLY A 132 -0.76 7.85 -15.37
N VAL A 133 -1.55 8.92 -15.31
CA VAL A 133 -2.09 9.60 -16.50
C VAL A 133 -0.95 10.19 -17.33
N PHE A 134 0.01 10.88 -16.72
CA PHE A 134 1.15 11.46 -17.44
C PHE A 134 1.97 10.39 -18.18
N ILE A 135 2.27 9.27 -17.52
CA ILE A 135 3.06 8.18 -18.12
C ILE A 135 2.24 7.45 -19.20
N GLN A 136 0.99 7.09 -18.90
CA GLN A 136 0.17 6.24 -19.79
C GLN A 136 -0.50 7.02 -20.92
N TYR A 137 -0.87 8.29 -20.72
CA TYR A 137 -1.50 9.12 -21.74
C TYR A 137 -0.48 9.99 -22.48
N TYR A 138 0.37 10.75 -21.77
CA TYR A 138 1.28 11.68 -22.44
C TYR A 138 2.54 10.99 -22.98
N LEU A 139 3.30 10.29 -22.13
CA LEU A 139 4.55 9.63 -22.55
C LEU A 139 4.29 8.53 -23.60
N ARG A 140 3.25 7.72 -23.41
CA ARG A 140 2.92 6.62 -24.34
C ARG A 140 2.50 7.11 -25.72
N ASN A 141 1.69 8.17 -25.81
CA ASN A 141 1.14 8.66 -27.08
C ASN A 141 2.07 9.65 -27.80
N TYR A 142 2.70 10.58 -27.07
CA TYR A 142 3.49 11.67 -27.69
C TYR A 142 5.00 11.42 -27.68
N LYS A 143 5.54 10.60 -26.77
CA LYS A 143 6.98 10.37 -26.59
C LYS A 143 7.36 8.90 -26.42
N LEU A 144 6.89 8.06 -27.35
CA LEU A 144 7.05 6.59 -27.29
C LEU A 144 8.51 6.10 -27.10
N LYS A 145 9.50 6.79 -27.70
CA LYS A 145 10.92 6.43 -27.55
C LYS A 145 11.40 6.54 -26.11
N ILE A 146 10.95 7.57 -25.38
CA ILE A 146 11.32 7.79 -23.99
C ILE A 146 10.63 6.75 -23.11
N PHE A 147 9.34 6.52 -23.34
CA PHE A 147 8.55 5.54 -22.60
C PHE A 147 9.17 4.14 -22.67
N LYS A 148 9.47 3.64 -23.87
CA LYS A 148 10.02 2.28 -24.05
C LYS A 148 11.41 2.11 -23.42
N ARG A 149 12.25 3.15 -23.47
CA ARG A 149 13.66 3.05 -23.06
C ARG A 149 13.87 3.33 -21.57
N TYR A 150 13.13 4.28 -21.00
CA TYR A 150 13.44 4.81 -19.68
C TYR A 150 12.39 4.50 -18.62
N SER A 151 11.13 4.24 -18.97
CA SER A 151 10.08 4.10 -17.94
C SER A 151 10.37 2.99 -16.93
N TYR A 152 10.85 1.82 -17.39
CA TYR A 152 11.19 0.73 -16.48
C TYR A 152 12.46 1.00 -15.67
N ILE A 153 13.48 1.60 -16.27
CA ILE A 153 14.75 1.91 -15.60
C ILE A 153 14.56 2.98 -14.53
N VAL A 154 13.82 4.04 -14.86
CA VAL A 154 13.50 5.13 -13.92
C VAL A 154 12.63 4.60 -12.77
N ALA A 155 11.64 3.76 -13.05
CA ALA A 155 10.82 3.14 -12.01
C ALA A 155 11.67 2.25 -11.08
N ALA A 156 12.48 1.36 -11.64
CA ALA A 156 13.36 0.48 -10.84
C ALA A 156 14.40 1.27 -10.03
N GLY A 157 14.97 2.32 -10.61
CA GLY A 157 15.94 3.19 -9.94
C GLY A 157 15.32 4.01 -8.80
N LEU A 158 14.12 4.55 -9.01
CA LEU A 158 13.40 5.29 -7.98
C LEU A 158 13.00 4.36 -6.83
N ASP A 159 12.44 3.19 -7.14
CA ASP A 159 12.01 2.21 -6.13
C ASP A 159 13.20 1.72 -5.28
N GLY A 160 14.29 1.29 -5.92
CA GLY A 160 15.50 0.89 -5.22
C GLY A 160 16.15 2.02 -4.43
N GLY A 161 16.20 3.24 -4.99
CA GLY A 161 16.76 4.42 -4.33
C GLY A 161 15.97 4.84 -3.09
N THR A 162 14.64 4.82 -3.18
CA THR A 162 13.76 5.13 -2.05
C THR A 162 13.91 4.08 -0.93
N LEU A 163 13.93 2.78 -1.27
CA LEU A 163 14.12 1.72 -0.29
C LEU A 163 15.48 1.82 0.42
N LEU A 164 16.55 2.10 -0.32
CA LEU A 164 17.89 2.29 0.26
C LEU A 164 17.93 3.53 1.16
N THR A 165 17.30 4.63 0.73
CA THR A 165 17.24 5.88 1.50
C THR A 165 16.48 5.67 2.82
N ILE A 166 15.31 5.03 2.76
CA ILE A 166 14.52 4.70 3.96
C ILE A 166 15.32 3.79 4.88
N PHE A 167 15.99 2.76 4.34
CA PHE A 167 16.84 1.88 5.14
C PHE A 167 17.92 2.66 5.89
N ILE A 168 18.69 3.51 5.21
CA ILE A 168 19.72 4.33 5.84
C ILE A 168 19.10 5.25 6.90
N LEU A 169 17.99 5.91 6.57
CA LEU A 169 17.36 6.88 7.45
C LEU A 169 16.76 6.23 8.70
N SER A 170 16.14 5.07 8.57
CA SER A 170 15.62 4.27 9.68
C SER A 170 16.74 3.88 10.66
N PHE A 171 17.91 3.47 10.16
CA PHE A 171 19.04 3.07 10.99
C PHE A 171 19.81 4.25 11.60
N ALA A 172 20.07 5.30 10.82
CA ALA A 172 20.94 6.40 11.22
C ALA A 172 20.22 7.54 11.95
N VAL A 173 18.95 7.81 11.62
CA VAL A 173 18.23 9.02 12.06
C VAL A 173 17.05 8.67 12.96
N PHE A 174 16.24 7.68 12.57
CA PHE A 174 15.01 7.33 13.28
C PHE A 174 15.17 6.28 14.38
N GLY A 175 16.41 5.94 14.73
CA GLY A 175 16.71 5.19 15.95
C GLY A 175 16.39 3.70 15.91
N THR A 176 16.51 3.04 14.74
CA THR A 176 16.39 1.57 14.66
C THR A 176 17.55 0.85 15.36
N ALA A 177 18.75 1.44 15.38
CA ALA A 177 19.97 0.85 15.92
C ALA A 177 20.59 1.66 17.09
N GLY A 178 19.87 2.65 17.64
CA GLY A 178 20.39 3.51 18.70
C GLY A 178 19.58 4.80 18.92
N PRO A 179 20.12 5.80 19.63
CA PRO A 179 19.40 7.03 19.94
C PRO A 179 19.05 7.81 18.66
N ALA A 180 17.79 8.19 18.51
CA ALA A 180 17.32 8.97 17.38
C ALA A 180 17.95 10.37 17.37
N LYS A 181 18.38 10.83 16.20
CA LYS A 181 18.85 12.21 15.98
C LYS A 181 17.83 12.93 15.10
N PRO A 182 16.87 13.68 15.66
CA PRO A 182 15.83 14.31 14.87
C PRO A 182 16.40 15.36 13.92
N PHE A 183 15.77 15.50 12.75
CA PHE A 183 16.08 16.62 11.86
C PHE A 183 15.67 17.95 12.49
N PRO A 184 16.35 19.05 12.12
CA PRO A 184 15.94 20.38 12.57
C PRO A 184 14.52 20.69 12.10
N THR A 185 13.85 21.57 12.83
CA THR A 185 12.51 22.05 12.47
C THR A 185 12.62 23.04 11.31
N TRP A 186 11.86 22.81 10.24
CA TRP A 186 11.78 23.72 9.08
C TRP A 186 10.38 23.63 8.45
N ALA A 187 10.11 24.43 7.41
CA ALA A 187 8.76 24.56 6.87
C ALA A 187 8.08 23.25 6.42
N GLY A 188 8.86 22.24 6.00
CA GLY A 188 8.39 20.89 5.64
C GLY A 188 8.66 19.81 6.68
N ASN A 189 9.25 20.17 7.83
CA ASN A 189 9.35 19.33 9.03
C ASN A 189 8.97 20.18 10.26
N PRO A 190 7.67 20.52 10.39
CA PRO A 190 7.19 21.27 11.55
C PRO A 190 7.43 20.47 12.85
N ALA A 191 7.55 21.16 13.98
CA ALA A 191 7.60 20.50 15.29
C ALA A 191 6.25 19.86 15.69
N ASP A 192 5.18 20.28 15.01
CA ASP A 192 3.81 19.80 15.17
C ASP A 192 3.46 18.77 14.08
N TYR A 193 2.23 18.25 14.08
CA TYR A 193 1.76 17.27 13.10
C TYR A 193 1.98 17.77 11.65
N PRO A 194 2.58 16.95 10.76
CA PRO A 194 2.81 17.31 9.36
C PRO A 194 1.52 17.73 8.63
N ASP A 195 0.41 17.12 9.01
CA ASP A 195 -0.91 17.34 8.42
C ASP A 195 -1.62 18.59 8.98
N ARG A 196 -1.02 19.25 9.99
CA ARG A 196 -1.58 20.41 10.74
C ARG A 196 -2.99 20.17 11.30
N CYS A 197 -3.39 18.91 11.40
CA CYS A 197 -4.63 18.53 12.04
C CYS A 197 -4.44 18.54 13.56
N PRO A 198 -5.50 18.87 14.32
CA PRO A 198 -5.46 18.77 15.77
C PRO A 198 -5.23 17.31 16.22
N ASP A 199 -4.58 17.15 17.36
CA ASP A 199 -4.29 15.84 17.94
C ASP A 199 -5.61 15.07 18.20
N PRO A 200 -5.81 13.87 17.63
CA PRO A 200 -7.01 13.08 17.88
C PRO A 200 -7.15 12.60 19.34
N SER A 201 -6.12 12.74 20.18
CA SER A 201 -6.18 12.47 21.62
C SER A 201 -6.59 13.69 22.48
N SER A 202 -6.76 14.86 21.86
CA SER A 202 -7.16 16.11 22.53
C SER A 202 -8.69 16.31 22.63
N SER A 203 -9.48 15.27 22.34
CA SER A 203 -10.94 15.25 22.44
C SER A 203 -11.43 14.11 23.33
#